data_AF-A0A177B0V3-F1
#
_entry.id   AF-A0A177B0V3-F1
#
_cell.length_a   1.000
_cell.length_b   1.000
_cell.length_c   1.000
_cell.angle_alpha   90.00
_cell.angle_beta   90.00
_cell.angle_gamma   90.00
#
_symmetry.space_group_name_H-M   'P 1'
#
loop_
_entity.id
_entity.type
_entity.pdbx_description
1 polymer ?
#
loop_
_entity_poly.entity_id
_entity_poly.type
_entity_poly.pdbx_seq_one_letter_code
_entity_poly.pdbx_strand_id
1 'polypeptide(L)'
;MNKKLVQTPSDTALNLQSRIYGQHDSYNTINETVLEKYNESLLVESVNFMIETNQIQNNTMNYYVVSNQMNNLIVRRGQSFTVCIRFNKPIEPRDILFILQTGSDPVESTGSLIRISITEKIIPSKWSCSISKFDQDYTFQFFAPSNAIFAKWNFIVQTAQRNNSYKYDYLWYKHTKSIIVLFNPWCVDDDIYMQNDEDIQEYILQNYVQIPLGSCIQHYMKCWLVSQIIKLTKFLEIQESHTSKINYVRSFNWTSSGSILASYFNNKNRDKEPITVSRNARILLLCTVCRTIGIPCRIVTGFFMSPLQKEYMNINLHWHHSGDDLHELDCDEIHDNHAWLEVWTKCPNFPQTVCWNAFDIAKNDCDDEKKMYGLYPVNLLRDGRTALRTNQLQLYWQINTDVCYNILQKDSSWIIKFDRLK
;
A
#
# COMPACT_ATOMS: atom_id res chain seq x y z
N MET A 1 -22.91 59.35 -21.66
CA MET A 1 -23.43 57.97 -21.82
C MET A 1 -22.34 57.09 -22.41
N ASN A 2 -22.17 55.90 -21.82
CA ASN A 2 -21.45 54.71 -22.31
C ASN A 2 -19.91 54.63 -22.22
N LYS A 3 -19.48 54.23 -21.02
CA LYS A 3 -18.60 53.08 -20.68
C LYS A 3 -17.72 52.47 -21.80
N LYS A 4 -16.40 52.50 -21.58
CA LYS A 4 -15.48 51.39 -21.92
C LYS A 4 -14.72 50.98 -20.66
N LEU A 5 -15.01 49.78 -20.18
CA LEU A 5 -14.27 49.09 -19.13
C LEU A 5 -12.93 48.62 -19.69
N VAL A 6 -11.83 49.12 -19.13
CA VAL A 6 -10.51 48.51 -19.28
C VAL A 6 -10.39 47.47 -18.17
N GLN A 7 -10.32 46.19 -18.55
CA GLN A 7 -10.07 45.08 -17.62
C GLN A 7 -8.66 45.22 -17.04
N THR A 8 -8.60 45.35 -15.72
CA THR A 8 -7.36 45.31 -14.92
C THR A 8 -6.86 43.87 -14.79
N PRO A 9 -5.53 43.64 -14.75
CA PRO A 9 -4.96 42.31 -14.49
C PRO A 9 -5.01 42.04 -12.98
N SER A 10 -6.14 41.55 -12.46
CA SER A 10 -6.35 41.36 -11.02
C SER A 10 -6.28 39.91 -10.51
N ASP A 11 -6.08 38.91 -11.36
CA ASP A 11 -6.16 37.49 -10.92
C ASP A 11 -4.80 36.84 -10.61
N THR A 12 -3.68 37.43 -11.05
CA THR A 12 -2.32 36.96 -10.73
C THR A 12 -1.85 37.44 -9.36
N ALA A 13 -2.19 38.66 -8.97
CA ALA A 13 -1.83 39.29 -7.70
C ALA A 13 -2.44 38.60 -6.45
N LEU A 14 -3.72 38.23 -6.52
CA LEU A 14 -4.46 37.67 -5.39
C LEU A 14 -4.11 36.19 -5.09
N ASN A 15 -3.64 35.44 -6.09
CA ASN A 15 -3.13 34.07 -5.92
C ASN A 15 -1.67 34.01 -5.39
N LEU A 16 -0.99 35.16 -5.24
CA LEU A 16 0.41 35.23 -4.82
C LEU A 16 0.60 35.29 -3.30
N GLN A 17 -0.37 35.83 -2.54
CA GLN A 17 -0.27 35.92 -1.07
C GLN A 17 -0.23 34.55 -0.41
N SER A 18 -1.00 33.58 -0.91
CA SER A 18 -1.05 32.21 -0.37
C SER A 18 0.19 31.35 -0.68
N ARG A 19 1.04 31.81 -1.61
CA ARG A 19 2.25 31.08 -2.03
C ARG A 19 3.52 31.52 -1.31
N ILE A 20 3.51 32.67 -0.63
CA ILE A 20 4.74 33.24 -0.03
C ILE A 20 4.67 33.29 1.51
N TYR A 21 3.49 33.45 2.12
CA TYR A 21 3.36 33.47 3.58
C TYR A 21 2.13 32.68 4.06
N GLY A 22 2.32 31.85 5.08
CA GLY A 22 1.22 31.22 5.81
C GLY A 22 0.21 32.28 6.27
N GLN A 23 -1.07 31.92 6.22
CA GLN A 23 -2.22 32.80 6.47
C GLN A 23 -1.99 33.84 7.56
N HIS A 24 -1.93 35.12 7.18
CA HIS A 24 -2.34 36.23 8.04
C HIS A 24 -2.98 37.32 7.19
N ASP A 25 -4.18 37.72 7.61
CA ASP A 25 -5.05 38.69 6.96
C ASP A 25 -4.44 40.10 6.90
N SER A 26 -4.34 40.66 5.69
CA SER A 26 -4.65 42.07 5.39
C SER A 26 -4.44 42.37 3.90
N TYR A 27 -5.44 43.03 3.30
CA TYR A 27 -5.51 43.37 1.88
C TYR A 27 -4.78 44.67 1.54
N ASN A 28 -4.26 44.71 0.30
CA ASN A 28 -3.90 45.87 -0.51
C ASN A 28 -2.74 46.77 -0.04
N THR A 29 -1.55 46.52 -0.57
CA THR A 29 -0.82 47.41 -1.52
C THR A 29 0.37 46.60 -2.05
N ILE A 30 0.43 46.32 -3.35
CA ILE A 30 1.67 45.76 -3.94
C ILE A 30 2.61 46.94 -4.14
N ASN A 31 3.57 47.11 -3.22
CA ASN A 31 4.60 48.13 -3.35
C ASN A 31 5.45 47.84 -4.60
N GLU A 32 5.85 48.88 -5.36
CA GLU A 32 6.70 48.77 -6.57
C GLU A 32 8.00 47.98 -6.31
N THR A 33 8.57 48.12 -5.10
CA THR A 33 9.73 47.34 -4.63
C THR A 33 9.48 45.82 -4.55
N VAL A 34 8.24 45.38 -4.32
CA VAL A 34 7.89 43.94 -4.32
C VAL A 34 7.82 43.40 -5.75
N LEU A 35 7.34 44.21 -6.69
CA LEU A 35 7.29 43.86 -8.13
C LEU A 35 8.70 43.85 -8.76
N GLU A 36 9.56 44.80 -8.39
CA GLU A 36 10.96 44.81 -8.83
C GLU A 36 11.72 43.58 -8.32
N LYS A 37 11.58 43.24 -7.04
CA LYS A 37 12.20 42.06 -6.45
C LYS A 37 11.68 40.76 -7.07
N TYR A 38 10.39 40.72 -7.44
CA TYR A 38 9.77 39.59 -8.15
C TYR A 38 10.31 39.43 -9.58
N ASN A 39 10.48 40.53 -10.31
CA ASN A 39 11.06 40.52 -11.66
C ASN A 39 12.53 40.07 -11.66
N GLU A 40 13.26 40.27 -10.56
CA GLU A 40 14.65 39.80 -10.40
C GLU A 40 14.74 38.33 -9.94
N SER A 41 13.70 37.79 -9.31
CA SER A 41 13.68 36.45 -8.73
C SER A 41 13.70 35.31 -9.77
N LEU A 42 14.31 34.17 -9.39
CA LEU A 42 14.18 32.92 -10.13
C LEU A 42 12.89 32.20 -9.71
N LEU A 43 11.96 32.08 -10.65
CA LEU A 43 10.60 31.60 -10.42
C LEU A 43 10.32 30.36 -11.25
N VAL A 44 9.57 29.42 -10.66
CA VAL A 44 9.01 28.27 -11.36
C VAL A 44 7.73 28.71 -12.07
N GLU A 45 7.71 28.64 -13.41
CA GLU A 45 6.54 28.99 -14.21
C GLU A 45 5.60 27.80 -14.37
N SER A 46 6.15 26.61 -14.64
CA SER A 46 5.36 25.40 -14.80
C SER A 46 6.16 24.14 -14.49
N VAL A 47 5.44 23.10 -14.05
CA VAL A 47 5.99 21.76 -13.77
C VAL A 47 5.13 20.74 -14.52
N ASN A 48 5.78 19.90 -15.31
CA ASN A 48 5.18 18.79 -16.04
C ASN A 48 5.80 17.46 -15.57
N PHE A 49 4.99 16.62 -14.96
CA PHE A 49 5.38 15.31 -14.45
C PHE A 49 5.53 14.22 -15.52
N MET A 50 5.41 14.53 -16.81
CA MET A 50 5.61 13.57 -17.91
C MET A 50 4.85 12.24 -17.68
N ILE A 51 3.58 12.36 -17.26
CA ILE A 51 2.81 11.27 -16.64
C ILE A 51 2.81 10.01 -17.52
N GLU A 52 2.40 10.13 -18.79
CA GLU A 52 2.30 8.99 -19.70
C GLU A 52 3.65 8.29 -19.90
N THR A 53 4.71 9.04 -20.22
CA THR A 53 6.06 8.49 -20.42
C THR A 53 6.56 7.78 -19.16
N ASN A 54 6.40 8.40 -18.00
CA ASN A 54 6.85 7.82 -16.74
C ASN A 54 6.05 6.56 -16.38
N GLN A 55 4.75 6.54 -16.68
CA GLN A 55 3.90 5.38 -16.36
C GLN A 55 4.19 4.17 -17.23
N ILE A 56 4.54 4.38 -18.50
CA ILE A 56 5.04 3.32 -19.37
C ILE A 56 6.35 2.76 -18.78
N GLN A 57 7.29 3.63 -18.45
CA GLN A 57 8.59 3.21 -17.92
C GLN A 57 8.46 2.48 -16.58
N ASN A 58 7.61 2.95 -15.68
CA ASN A 58 7.47 2.41 -14.31
C ASN A 58 6.46 1.27 -14.19
N ASN A 59 5.93 0.72 -15.29
CA ASN A 59 4.89 -0.32 -15.26
C ASN A 59 3.68 0.08 -14.39
N THR A 60 3.21 1.31 -14.58
CA THR A 60 2.07 1.91 -13.87
C THR A 60 0.98 2.44 -14.81
N MET A 61 1.02 2.06 -16.11
CA MET A 61 -0.03 2.40 -17.09
C MET A 61 -1.42 1.88 -16.73
N ASN A 62 -1.51 0.78 -16.00
CA ASN A 62 -2.79 0.28 -15.52
C ASN A 62 -3.50 1.26 -14.58
N TYR A 63 -2.77 2.22 -13.97
CA TYR A 63 -3.34 3.28 -13.15
C TYR A 63 -3.67 4.56 -13.94
N TYR A 64 -3.48 4.57 -15.27
CA TYR A 64 -3.58 5.77 -16.12
C TYR A 64 -4.91 6.51 -15.93
N VAL A 65 -6.03 5.79 -15.82
CA VAL A 65 -7.35 6.41 -15.61
C VAL A 65 -7.41 7.18 -14.29
N VAL A 66 -6.83 6.62 -13.22
CA VAL A 66 -6.79 7.25 -11.90
C VAL A 66 -5.79 8.41 -11.86
N SER A 67 -4.60 8.23 -12.46
CA SER A 67 -3.61 9.29 -12.56
C SER A 67 -4.07 10.44 -13.45
N ASN A 68 -4.86 10.20 -14.50
CA ASN A 68 -5.36 11.24 -15.39
C ASN A 68 -6.51 12.04 -14.75
N GLN A 69 -7.40 11.36 -14.00
CA GLN A 69 -8.47 12.04 -13.25
C GLN A 69 -7.93 12.88 -12.09
N MET A 70 -6.92 12.39 -11.36
CA MET A 70 -6.33 13.10 -10.22
C MET A 70 -5.08 13.90 -10.56
N ASN A 71 -4.56 13.74 -11.77
CA ASN A 71 -3.35 14.35 -12.26
C ASN A 71 -2.07 14.04 -11.43
N ASN A 72 -2.06 13.01 -10.57
CA ASN A 72 -0.88 12.62 -9.79
C ASN A 72 0.05 11.70 -10.60
N LEU A 73 1.36 11.84 -10.41
CA LEU A 73 2.35 10.94 -10.99
C LEU A 73 2.43 9.66 -10.15
N ILE A 74 2.41 8.48 -10.77
CA ILE A 74 2.55 7.19 -10.08
C ILE A 74 3.78 6.47 -10.63
N VAL A 75 4.76 6.26 -9.77
CA VAL A 75 6.06 5.65 -10.09
C VAL A 75 6.38 4.53 -9.10
N ARG A 76 7.40 3.74 -9.38
CA ARG A 76 7.87 2.68 -8.48
C ARG A 76 9.23 3.05 -7.91
N ARG A 77 9.48 2.68 -6.65
CA ARG A 77 10.77 2.87 -6.01
C ARG A 77 11.87 2.04 -6.68
N GLY A 78 13.13 2.40 -6.50
CA GLY A 78 14.26 1.77 -7.18
C GLY A 78 14.32 2.03 -8.69
N GLN A 79 13.58 3.02 -9.20
CA GLN A 79 13.52 3.35 -10.63
C GLN A 79 13.46 4.87 -10.84
N SER A 80 14.01 5.32 -11.98
CA SER A 80 13.97 6.72 -12.38
C SER A 80 12.62 7.16 -12.95
N PHE A 81 12.36 8.46 -12.85
CA PHE A 81 11.25 9.14 -13.51
C PHE A 81 11.64 10.56 -13.90
N THR A 82 10.95 11.12 -14.88
CA THR A 82 11.31 12.40 -15.52
C THR A 82 10.33 13.51 -15.15
N VAL A 83 10.83 14.71 -14.85
CA VAL A 83 10.01 15.90 -14.62
C VAL A 83 10.58 17.06 -15.44
N CYS A 84 9.74 17.72 -16.22
CA CYS A 84 10.12 18.92 -16.96
C CYS A 84 9.66 20.16 -16.20
N ILE A 85 10.54 21.14 -16.02
CA ILE A 85 10.24 22.38 -15.29
C ILE A 85 10.66 23.58 -16.14
N ARG A 86 9.75 24.53 -16.28
CA ARG A 86 10.02 25.84 -16.88
C ARG A 86 10.28 26.86 -15.79
N PHE A 87 11.35 27.61 -15.96
CA PHE A 87 11.69 28.76 -15.11
C PHE A 87 11.63 30.04 -15.94
N ASN A 88 11.39 31.17 -15.28
CA ASN A 88 11.36 32.48 -15.95
C ASN A 88 12.73 32.94 -16.48
N LYS A 89 13.82 32.30 -16.02
CA LYS A 89 15.22 32.63 -16.33
C LYS A 89 16.08 31.36 -16.33
N PRO A 90 17.29 31.39 -16.93
CA PRO A 90 18.24 30.31 -16.81
C PRO A 90 18.58 29.98 -15.34
N ILE A 91 18.80 28.70 -15.04
CA ILE A 91 19.09 28.23 -13.69
C ILE A 91 20.58 27.93 -13.52
N GLU A 92 21.09 28.16 -12.32
CA GLU A 92 22.30 27.51 -11.84
C GLU A 92 21.90 26.33 -10.95
N PRO A 93 22.46 25.11 -11.12
CA PRO A 93 22.05 23.93 -10.34
C PRO A 93 22.11 24.11 -8.82
N ARG A 94 23.04 24.95 -8.32
CA ARG A 94 23.19 25.26 -6.89
C ARG A 94 22.05 26.11 -6.31
N ASP A 95 21.32 26.82 -7.17
CA ASP A 95 20.24 27.72 -6.76
C ASP A 95 18.90 26.98 -6.65
N ILE A 96 18.87 25.68 -6.95
CA ILE A 96 17.67 24.84 -6.92
C ILE A 96 17.82 23.74 -5.87
N LEU A 97 16.81 23.60 -5.02
CA LEU A 97 16.64 22.45 -4.13
C LEU A 97 15.24 21.88 -4.27
N PHE A 98 15.13 20.60 -4.61
CA PHE A 98 13.85 19.91 -4.62
C PHE A 98 13.56 19.36 -3.22
N ILE A 99 12.31 19.49 -2.77
CA ILE A 99 11.86 19.03 -1.47
C ILE A 99 10.66 18.10 -1.67
N LEU A 100 10.76 16.87 -1.17
CA LEU A 100 9.65 15.92 -1.13
C LEU A 100 9.19 15.74 0.31
N GLN A 101 7.88 15.73 0.53
CA GLN A 101 7.29 15.60 1.87
C GLN A 101 6.15 14.59 1.86
N THR A 102 6.05 13.78 2.90
CA THR A 102 4.90 12.90 3.13
C THR A 102 4.53 12.82 4.61
N GLY A 103 3.29 12.44 4.92
CA GLY A 103 2.73 12.45 6.27
C GLY A 103 2.30 13.83 6.77
N SER A 104 1.72 13.88 7.99
CA SER A 104 1.27 15.11 8.65
C SER A 104 2.44 15.96 9.14
N ASP A 105 3.48 15.31 9.66
CA ASP A 105 4.65 15.93 10.29
C ASP A 105 5.94 15.39 9.66
N PRO A 106 6.33 15.89 8.48
CA PRO A 106 7.50 15.38 7.74
C PRO A 106 8.82 15.69 8.45
N VAL A 107 9.66 14.68 8.67
CA VAL A 107 10.96 14.76 9.35
C VAL A 107 12.04 14.03 8.54
N GLU A 108 13.24 14.61 8.45
CA GLU A 108 14.35 14.03 7.68
C GLU A 108 14.86 12.71 8.28
N SER A 109 14.94 12.62 9.60
CA SER A 109 15.43 11.41 10.30
C SER A 109 14.53 10.19 10.11
N THR A 110 13.25 10.39 9.79
CA THR A 110 12.31 9.31 9.48
C THR A 110 12.24 9.03 7.98
N GLY A 111 12.93 9.81 7.16
CA GLY A 111 12.87 9.74 5.70
C GLY A 111 11.59 10.31 5.09
N SER A 112 10.71 10.95 5.88
CA SER A 112 9.43 11.53 5.39
C SER A 112 9.57 12.94 4.82
N LEU A 113 10.71 13.61 5.08
CA LEU A 113 11.16 14.83 4.42
C LEU A 113 12.47 14.56 3.69
N ILE A 114 12.50 14.84 2.39
CA ILE A 114 13.68 14.61 1.54
C ILE A 114 14.06 15.91 0.85
N ARG A 115 15.36 16.23 0.86
CA ARG A 115 15.95 17.35 0.11
C ARG A 115 16.90 16.82 -0.95
N ILE A 116 16.68 17.23 -2.19
CA ILE A 116 17.40 16.71 -3.35
C ILE A 116 18.06 17.90 -4.06
N SER A 117 19.39 17.95 -3.97
CA SER A 117 20.21 18.82 -4.81
C SER A 117 20.44 18.17 -6.18
N ILE A 118 20.64 19.00 -7.19
CA ILE A 118 20.98 18.53 -8.53
C ILE A 118 22.42 17.98 -8.53
N THR A 119 22.60 16.80 -9.10
CA THR A 119 23.87 16.09 -9.23
C THR A 119 24.18 15.82 -10.70
N GLU A 120 25.44 15.55 -11.03
CA GLU A 120 25.85 15.23 -12.41
C GLU A 120 25.22 13.92 -12.91
N LYS A 121 25.06 12.95 -12.01
CA LYS A 121 24.53 11.61 -12.30
C LYS A 121 23.60 11.16 -11.18
N ILE A 122 22.66 10.30 -11.55
CA ILE A 122 21.79 9.61 -10.59
C ILE A 122 22.63 8.79 -9.61
N ILE A 123 22.25 8.82 -8.34
CA ILE A 123 22.85 8.05 -7.25
C ILE A 123 21.80 7.06 -6.73
N PRO A 124 21.88 5.76 -7.09
CA PRO A 124 20.82 4.80 -6.77
C PRO A 124 20.59 4.54 -5.27
N SER A 125 21.57 4.82 -4.41
CA SER A 125 21.46 4.55 -2.97
C SER A 125 20.62 5.58 -2.20
N LYS A 126 20.18 6.66 -2.84
CA LYS A 126 19.39 7.74 -2.20
C LYS A 126 18.49 8.43 -3.20
N TRP A 127 17.58 9.25 -2.69
CA TRP A 127 16.86 10.20 -3.52
C TRP A 127 17.86 11.13 -4.21
N SER A 128 17.83 11.14 -5.55
CA SER A 128 18.77 11.90 -6.37
C SER A 128 18.09 12.46 -7.61
N CYS A 129 18.72 13.49 -8.17
CA CYS A 129 18.23 14.16 -9.37
C CYS A 129 19.42 14.61 -10.21
N SER A 130 19.33 14.44 -11.53
CA SER A 130 20.27 14.97 -12.51
C SER A 130 19.54 15.66 -13.65
N ILE A 131 20.21 16.61 -14.30
CA ILE A 131 19.65 17.26 -15.50
C ILE A 131 19.96 16.39 -16.71
N SER A 132 18.93 16.04 -17.49
CA SER A 132 19.07 15.19 -18.67
C SER A 132 19.10 15.97 -19.99
N LYS A 133 18.40 17.12 -20.08
CA LYS A 133 18.35 17.96 -21.28
C LYS A 133 18.18 19.45 -20.91
N PHE A 134 18.76 20.30 -21.76
CA PHE A 134 18.69 21.76 -21.70
C PHE A 134 18.05 22.29 -22.97
N ASP A 135 16.77 22.68 -22.90
CA ASP A 135 16.08 23.43 -23.93
C ASP A 135 15.47 24.69 -23.30
N GLN A 136 14.29 25.15 -23.74
CA GLN A 136 13.49 26.15 -23.02
C GLN A 136 12.98 25.62 -21.67
N ASP A 137 12.69 24.32 -21.59
CA ASP A 137 12.29 23.63 -20.36
C ASP A 137 13.43 22.73 -19.90
N TYR A 138 13.70 22.73 -18.60
CA TYR A 138 14.73 21.87 -18.01
C TYR A 138 14.13 20.50 -17.73
N THR A 139 14.73 19.46 -18.31
CA THR A 139 14.33 18.08 -18.04
C THR A 139 15.19 17.50 -16.94
N PHE A 140 14.55 17.14 -15.83
CA PHE A 140 15.16 16.53 -14.67
C PHE A 140 14.82 15.04 -14.62
N GLN A 141 15.84 14.22 -14.45
CA GLN A 141 15.68 12.81 -14.12
C GLN A 141 15.82 12.67 -12.61
N PHE A 142 14.76 12.19 -11.96
CA PHE A 142 14.75 11.85 -10.54
C PHE A 142 14.94 10.35 -10.37
N PHE A 143 15.41 9.94 -9.19
CA PHE A 143 15.49 8.54 -8.79
C PHE A 143 15.01 8.39 -7.36
N ALA A 144 14.03 7.50 -7.15
CA ALA A 144 13.60 7.07 -5.83
C ALA A 144 14.37 5.80 -5.45
N PRO A 145 15.08 5.73 -4.31
CA PRO A 145 15.82 4.53 -3.91
C PRO A 145 14.88 3.36 -3.63
N SER A 146 15.37 2.12 -3.71
CA SER A 146 14.55 0.90 -3.53
C SER A 146 13.92 0.78 -2.14
N ASN A 147 14.47 1.48 -1.14
CA ASN A 147 13.93 1.56 0.22
C ASN A 147 13.03 2.80 0.46
N ALA A 148 12.70 3.58 -0.58
CA ALA A 148 11.83 4.74 -0.45
C ALA A 148 10.47 4.34 0.14
N ILE A 149 9.91 5.24 0.96
CA ILE A 149 8.61 5.04 1.61
C ILE A 149 7.51 5.01 0.55
N PHE A 150 6.70 3.95 0.57
CA PHE A 150 5.42 3.92 -0.14
C PHE A 150 4.51 5.00 0.43
N ALA A 151 4.27 6.06 -0.34
CA ALA A 151 3.43 7.16 0.10
C ALA A 151 3.02 8.10 -1.04
N LYS A 152 2.12 9.04 -0.72
CA LYS A 152 1.89 10.25 -1.51
C LYS A 152 2.87 11.33 -1.07
N TRP A 153 3.66 11.83 -2.02
CA TRP A 153 4.70 12.82 -1.82
C TRP A 153 4.30 14.17 -2.42
N ASN A 154 4.33 15.22 -1.61
CA ASN A 154 4.24 16.59 -2.07
C ASN A 154 5.53 16.99 -2.77
N PHE A 155 5.43 17.65 -3.92
CA PHE A 155 6.58 18.12 -4.69
C PHE A 155 6.75 19.63 -4.53
N ILE A 156 7.89 20.05 -3.98
CA ILE A 156 8.21 21.45 -3.74
C ILE A 156 9.55 21.76 -4.40
N VAL A 157 9.64 22.92 -5.06
CA VAL A 157 10.88 23.46 -5.61
C VAL A 157 11.23 24.70 -4.78
N GLN A 158 12.39 24.67 -4.14
CA GLN A 158 12.98 25.85 -3.52
C GLN A 158 13.97 26.47 -4.50
N THR A 159 13.83 27.77 -4.75
CA THR A 159 14.78 28.55 -5.56
C THR A 159 15.50 29.56 -4.66
N ALA A 160 16.81 29.70 -4.84
CA ALA A 160 17.63 30.65 -4.12
C ALA A 160 17.83 31.93 -4.97
N GLN A 161 17.73 33.08 -4.32
CA GLN A 161 18.02 34.38 -4.89
C GLN A 161 19.21 34.98 -4.16
N ARG A 162 20.22 35.41 -4.92
CA ARG A 162 21.42 36.04 -4.37
C ARG A 162 21.16 37.54 -4.22
N ASN A 163 21.11 38.04 -2.99
CA ASN A 163 21.02 39.48 -2.76
C ASN A 163 22.40 40.14 -2.77
N ASN A 164 22.43 41.45 -3.05
CA ASN A 164 23.64 42.30 -3.00
C ASN A 164 24.35 42.29 -1.63
N SER A 165 23.72 41.75 -0.58
CA SER A 165 24.24 41.66 0.79
C SER A 165 24.89 40.31 1.15
N TYR A 166 25.20 39.45 0.16
CA TYR A 166 25.73 38.08 0.35
C TYR A 166 24.82 37.12 1.14
N LYS A 167 23.57 37.51 1.41
CA LYS A 167 22.53 36.63 1.96
C LYS A 167 21.67 36.05 0.85
N TYR A 168 21.20 34.82 1.04
CA TYR A 168 20.26 34.16 0.14
C TYR A 168 18.83 34.37 0.64
N ASP A 169 17.97 34.87 -0.24
CA ASP A 169 16.52 34.78 -0.07
C ASP A 169 16.04 33.49 -0.76
N TYR A 170 15.05 32.81 -0.18
CA TYR A 170 14.50 31.59 -0.75
C TYR A 170 13.04 31.78 -1.11
N LEU A 171 12.65 31.24 -2.26
CA LEU A 171 11.26 31.15 -2.70
C LEU A 171 10.86 29.68 -2.83
N TRP A 172 9.59 29.40 -2.58
CA TRP A 172 9.06 28.05 -2.61
C TRP A 172 7.88 27.94 -3.57
N TYR A 173 8.00 27.04 -4.54
CA TYR A 173 6.91 26.61 -5.39
C TYR A 173 6.41 25.25 -4.90
N LYS A 174 5.18 25.19 -4.37
CA LYS A 174 4.50 23.92 -4.06
C LYS A 174 3.62 23.54 -5.24
N HIS A 175 3.90 22.38 -5.83
CA HIS A 175 3.08 21.87 -6.92
C HIS A 175 1.74 21.35 -6.41
N THR A 176 0.68 21.50 -7.21
CA THR A 176 -0.68 21.08 -6.84
C THR A 176 -0.86 19.56 -6.93
N LYS A 177 -0.09 18.90 -7.81
CA LYS A 177 -0.10 17.45 -8.01
C LYS A 177 0.99 16.80 -7.14
N SER A 178 0.76 15.56 -6.75
CA SER A 178 1.69 14.76 -5.94
C SER A 178 2.33 13.63 -6.74
N ILE A 179 3.40 13.07 -6.19
CA ILE A 179 4.06 11.87 -6.69
C ILE A 179 3.71 10.72 -5.75
N ILE A 180 3.11 9.65 -6.26
CA ILE A 180 2.83 8.43 -5.52
C ILE A 180 3.92 7.42 -5.85
N VAL A 181 4.62 6.95 -4.83
CA VAL A 181 5.71 5.98 -4.97
C VAL A 181 5.20 4.62 -4.52
N LEU A 182 5.22 3.64 -5.41
CA LEU A 182 4.82 2.25 -5.18
C LEU A 182 6.02 1.35 -4.89
N PHE A 183 5.75 0.15 -4.38
CA PHE A 183 6.73 -0.94 -4.34
C PHE A 183 7.08 -1.41 -5.75
N ASN A 184 8.28 -1.96 -5.93
CA ASN A 184 8.79 -2.37 -7.24
C ASN A 184 9.22 -3.84 -7.32
N PRO A 185 8.37 -4.74 -7.84
CA PRO A 185 8.73 -6.16 -8.01
C PRO A 185 9.76 -6.39 -9.14
N TRP A 186 10.00 -5.39 -10.01
CA TRP A 186 11.00 -5.48 -11.09
C TRP A 186 12.39 -5.03 -10.65
N CYS A 187 12.52 -4.38 -9.49
CA CYS A 187 13.79 -3.86 -9.00
C CYS A 187 14.50 -4.88 -8.13
N VAL A 188 15.68 -5.35 -8.57
CA VAL A 188 16.50 -6.36 -7.86
C VAL A 188 16.84 -5.95 -6.42
N ASP A 189 17.00 -4.64 -6.19
CA ASP A 189 17.35 -4.08 -4.88
C ASP A 189 16.12 -3.84 -3.98
N ASP A 190 14.91 -4.12 -4.46
CA ASP A 190 13.67 -4.00 -3.68
C ASP A 190 13.40 -5.31 -2.91
N ASP A 191 12.90 -5.18 -1.68
CA ASP A 191 12.57 -6.31 -0.80
C ASP A 191 11.46 -7.22 -1.33
N ILE A 192 10.79 -6.81 -2.41
CA ILE A 192 9.72 -7.55 -3.07
C ILE A 192 10.07 -7.99 -4.51
N TYR A 193 11.36 -7.95 -4.88
CA TYR A 193 11.82 -8.37 -6.21
C TYR A 193 11.34 -9.78 -6.58
N MET A 194 10.80 -9.94 -7.79
CA MET A 194 10.49 -11.24 -8.37
C MET A 194 11.35 -11.47 -9.62
N GLN A 195 11.97 -12.65 -9.69
CA GLN A 195 12.86 -12.98 -10.81
C GLN A 195 12.10 -13.31 -12.10
N ASN A 196 10.92 -13.93 -11.98
CA ASN A 196 10.16 -14.41 -13.14
C ASN A 196 9.05 -13.41 -13.51
N ASP A 197 9.00 -13.02 -14.78
CA ASP A 197 7.94 -12.13 -15.28
C ASP A 197 6.54 -12.78 -15.22
N GLU A 198 6.46 -14.11 -15.34
CA GLU A 198 5.20 -14.86 -15.19
C GLU A 198 4.62 -14.73 -13.78
N ASP A 199 5.48 -14.76 -12.76
CA ASP A 199 5.06 -14.57 -11.37
C ASP A 199 4.57 -13.14 -11.14
N ILE A 200 5.22 -12.16 -11.76
CA ILE A 200 4.76 -10.76 -11.69
C ILE A 200 3.40 -10.60 -12.39
N GLN A 201 3.21 -11.25 -13.52
CA GLN A 201 1.91 -11.26 -14.21
C GLN A 201 0.81 -11.83 -13.31
N GLU A 202 1.04 -12.98 -12.69
CA GLU A 202 0.03 -13.64 -11.86
C GLU A 202 -0.21 -12.94 -10.51
N TYR A 203 0.86 -12.57 -9.80
CA TYR A 203 0.78 -12.13 -8.41
C TYR A 203 0.64 -10.62 -8.23
N ILE A 204 0.77 -9.83 -9.31
CA ILE A 204 0.60 -8.37 -9.29
C ILE A 204 -0.36 -7.90 -10.37
N LEU A 205 -0.10 -8.22 -11.64
CA LEU A 205 -0.80 -7.59 -12.76
C LEU A 205 -2.19 -8.20 -13.02
N GLN A 206 -2.40 -9.46 -12.66
CA GLN A 206 -3.66 -10.14 -12.87
C GLN A 206 -4.78 -9.48 -12.05
N ASN A 207 -5.87 -9.12 -12.74
CA ASN A 207 -7.00 -8.39 -12.15
C ASN A 207 -8.09 -9.29 -11.55
N TYR A 208 -7.89 -10.61 -11.57
CA TYR A 208 -8.78 -11.57 -10.92
C TYR A 208 -7.96 -12.63 -10.19
N VAL A 209 -8.58 -13.21 -9.18
CA VAL A 209 -8.03 -14.35 -8.43
C VAL A 209 -9.11 -15.40 -8.28
N GLN A 210 -8.69 -16.64 -8.12
CA GLN A 210 -9.58 -17.73 -7.77
C GLN A 210 -9.32 -18.14 -6.32
N ILE A 211 -10.40 -18.28 -5.56
CA ILE A 211 -10.35 -18.83 -4.21
C ILE A 211 -11.03 -20.21 -4.21
N PRO A 212 -10.32 -21.28 -3.83
CA PRO A 212 -10.94 -22.58 -3.57
C PRO A 212 -11.90 -22.47 -2.38
N LEU A 213 -13.12 -22.95 -2.54
CA LEU A 213 -14.17 -23.02 -1.52
C LEU A 213 -14.81 -24.41 -1.51
N GLY A 214 -15.47 -24.77 -0.42
CA GLY A 214 -16.09 -26.09 -0.23
C GLY A 214 -15.29 -26.96 0.75
N SER A 215 -15.39 -28.28 0.62
CA SER A 215 -14.62 -29.24 1.43
C SER A 215 -13.49 -29.86 0.59
N CYS A 216 -12.58 -30.62 1.20
CA CYS A 216 -11.54 -31.31 0.42
C CYS A 216 -12.12 -32.29 -0.60
N ILE A 217 -13.29 -32.87 -0.32
CA ILE A 217 -13.98 -33.84 -1.19
C ILE A 217 -14.71 -33.14 -2.33
N GLN A 218 -15.38 -32.03 -2.04
CA GLN A 218 -16.17 -31.29 -3.02
C GLN A 218 -15.85 -29.80 -2.91
N HIS A 219 -14.83 -29.38 -3.66
CA HIS A 219 -14.43 -28.00 -3.78
C HIS A 219 -14.77 -27.42 -5.16
N TYR A 220 -14.93 -26.10 -5.20
CA TYR A 220 -15.10 -25.33 -6.41
C TYR A 220 -14.28 -24.04 -6.35
N MET A 221 -13.90 -23.53 -7.51
CA MET A 221 -13.18 -22.26 -7.61
C MET A 221 -14.17 -21.12 -7.73
N LYS A 222 -14.13 -20.16 -6.81
CA LYS A 222 -14.84 -18.89 -6.97
C LYS A 222 -13.89 -17.85 -7.55
N CYS A 223 -14.23 -17.32 -8.72
CA CYS A 223 -13.53 -16.19 -9.31
C CYS A 223 -13.88 -14.89 -8.57
N TRP A 224 -12.88 -14.03 -8.39
CA TRP A 224 -13.00 -12.75 -7.72
C TRP A 224 -12.26 -11.67 -8.47
N LEU A 225 -12.93 -10.56 -8.76
CA LEU A 225 -12.30 -9.42 -9.40
C LEU A 225 -11.52 -8.59 -8.37
N VAL A 226 -10.19 -8.61 -8.52
CA VAL A 226 -9.23 -7.78 -7.79
C VAL A 226 -9.20 -6.43 -8.49
N SER A 227 -10.08 -5.52 -8.06
CA SER A 227 -10.25 -4.19 -8.68
C SER A 227 -9.10 -3.20 -8.34
N GLN A 228 -7.85 -3.67 -8.40
CA GLN A 228 -6.63 -2.96 -8.01
C GLN A 228 -6.45 -1.62 -8.71
N ILE A 229 -6.94 -1.52 -9.94
CA ILE A 229 -6.86 -0.33 -10.79
C ILE A 229 -7.79 0.79 -10.30
N ILE A 230 -8.91 0.46 -9.62
CA ILE A 230 -10.01 1.42 -9.48
C ILE A 230 -9.84 2.34 -8.25
N LYS A 231 -8.99 2.03 -7.26
CA LYS A 231 -9.06 2.70 -5.94
C LYS A 231 -7.76 2.90 -5.14
N LEU A 232 -6.59 3.05 -5.78
CA LEU A 232 -5.34 3.43 -5.06
C LEU A 232 -5.52 4.70 -4.20
N THR A 233 -6.30 5.66 -4.69
CA THR A 233 -6.50 6.97 -4.05
C THR A 233 -7.39 6.89 -2.82
N LYS A 234 -8.51 6.19 -2.97
CA LYS A 234 -9.42 5.82 -1.89
C LYS A 234 -8.71 5.01 -0.80
N PHE A 235 -7.77 4.14 -1.16
CA PHE A 235 -6.95 3.42 -0.19
C PHE A 235 -6.00 4.35 0.60
N LEU A 236 -5.33 5.31 -0.06
CA LEU A 236 -4.52 6.31 0.64
C LEU A 236 -5.35 7.15 1.61
N GLU A 237 -6.62 7.44 1.29
CA GLU A 237 -7.57 8.08 2.22
C GLU A 237 -7.95 7.18 3.41
N ILE A 238 -8.00 5.85 3.23
CA ILE A 238 -8.29 4.91 4.34
C ILE A 238 -7.15 4.90 5.36
N GLN A 239 -5.88 5.07 4.96
CA GLN A 239 -4.77 5.12 5.92
C GLN A 239 -4.91 6.24 6.97
N GLU A 240 -5.68 7.30 6.65
CA GLU A 240 -5.96 8.41 7.56
C GLU A 240 -7.20 8.17 8.45
N SER A 241 -7.97 7.09 8.22
CA SER A 241 -9.22 6.80 8.94
C SER A 241 -9.19 5.45 9.67
N HIS A 242 -9.41 5.46 10.99
CA HIS A 242 -9.41 4.25 11.82
C HIS A 242 -10.38 3.17 11.29
N THR A 243 -9.84 1.96 11.05
CA THR A 243 -10.46 0.81 10.35
C THR A 243 -11.50 0.02 11.16
N SER A 244 -12.18 0.63 12.13
CA SER A 244 -13.06 -0.06 13.08
C SER A 244 -14.49 -0.37 12.58
N LYS A 245 -14.76 -0.37 11.26
CA LYS A 245 -16.14 -0.21 10.72
C LYS A 245 -16.55 -1.23 9.66
N ILE A 246 -16.14 -2.48 9.81
CA ILE A 246 -16.58 -3.59 8.95
C ILE A 246 -17.13 -4.72 9.84
N ASN A 247 -18.42 -5.02 9.68
CA ASN A 247 -19.11 -6.07 10.44
C ASN A 247 -18.96 -7.44 9.75
N TYR A 248 -19.18 -8.52 10.51
CA TYR A 248 -18.99 -9.89 10.05
C TYR A 248 -20.31 -10.54 9.60
N VAL A 249 -20.32 -11.21 8.44
CA VAL A 249 -21.37 -12.15 8.03
C VAL A 249 -20.78 -13.40 7.43
N ARG A 250 -21.44 -14.54 7.69
CA ARG A 250 -21.12 -15.84 7.07
C ARG A 250 -21.40 -15.86 5.57
N SER A 251 -22.30 -14.99 5.09
CA SER A 251 -22.75 -14.96 3.69
C SER A 251 -21.75 -14.32 2.72
N PHE A 252 -21.56 -14.98 1.57
CA PHE A 252 -20.54 -14.69 0.56
C PHE A 252 -21.14 -14.09 -0.73
N ASN A 253 -21.93 -13.01 -0.61
CA ASN A 253 -22.64 -12.38 -1.76
C ASN A 253 -21.75 -11.47 -2.63
N TRP A 254 -20.54 -11.16 -2.19
CA TRP A 254 -19.61 -10.31 -2.94
C TRP A 254 -18.92 -11.09 -4.07
N THR A 255 -18.60 -10.39 -5.16
CA THR A 255 -17.87 -10.92 -6.33
C THR A 255 -16.62 -10.11 -6.69
N SER A 256 -16.43 -8.95 -6.06
CA SER A 256 -15.27 -8.08 -6.30
C SER A 256 -14.92 -7.25 -5.07
N SER A 257 -13.64 -6.91 -4.95
CA SER A 257 -13.17 -5.94 -3.96
C SER A 257 -13.64 -4.53 -4.31
N GLY A 258 -13.76 -4.23 -5.62
CA GLY A 258 -14.22 -2.95 -6.11
C GLY A 258 -15.62 -2.59 -5.63
N SER A 259 -16.56 -3.55 -5.61
CA SER A 259 -17.92 -3.35 -5.12
C SER A 259 -17.95 -3.09 -3.62
N ILE A 260 -17.18 -3.83 -2.82
CA ILE A 260 -17.09 -3.62 -1.37
C ILE A 260 -16.58 -2.22 -1.07
N LEU A 261 -15.45 -1.83 -1.68
CA LEU A 261 -14.91 -0.49 -1.52
C LEU A 261 -15.91 0.57 -2.01
N ALA A 262 -16.67 0.32 -3.09
CA ALA A 262 -17.65 1.29 -3.60
C ALA A 262 -18.73 1.56 -2.56
N SER A 263 -19.29 0.49 -2.01
CA SER A 263 -20.23 0.55 -0.91
C SER A 263 -19.62 1.30 0.28
N TYR A 264 -18.35 1.04 0.61
CA TYR A 264 -17.67 1.67 1.77
C TYR A 264 -17.61 3.18 1.66
N PHE A 265 -17.11 3.68 0.53
CA PHE A 265 -16.96 5.12 0.33
C PHE A 265 -18.29 5.84 0.05
N ASN A 266 -19.27 5.15 -0.51
CA ASN A 266 -20.57 5.75 -0.81
C ASN A 266 -21.51 5.74 0.42
N ASN A 267 -21.21 4.95 1.45
CA ASN A 267 -22.00 4.90 2.67
C ASN A 267 -21.69 6.11 3.58
N LYS A 268 -22.54 7.14 3.49
CA LYS A 268 -22.48 8.33 4.36
C LYS A 268 -22.79 8.02 5.83
N ASN A 269 -23.45 6.90 6.12
CA ASN A 269 -23.84 6.45 7.46
C ASN A 269 -22.98 5.28 7.98
N ARG A 270 -21.77 5.06 7.42
CA ARG A 270 -20.88 3.94 7.76
C ARG A 270 -20.54 3.78 9.26
N ASP A 271 -20.73 4.84 10.05
CA ASP A 271 -20.52 4.85 11.50
C ASP A 271 -21.68 4.19 12.26
N LYS A 272 -22.88 4.18 11.67
CA LYS A 272 -24.10 3.57 12.22
C LYS A 272 -24.43 2.24 11.53
N GLU A 273 -24.06 2.11 10.26
CA GLU A 273 -24.32 0.92 9.43
C GLU A 273 -23.02 0.45 8.75
N PRO A 274 -22.20 -0.34 9.46
CA PRO A 274 -20.95 -0.86 8.92
C PRO A 274 -21.22 -1.82 7.76
N ILE A 275 -20.28 -1.91 6.83
CA ILE A 275 -20.40 -2.90 5.74
C ILE A 275 -20.08 -4.28 6.26
N THR A 276 -20.91 -5.23 5.85
CA THR A 276 -20.75 -6.61 6.26
C THR A 276 -20.03 -7.43 5.20
N VAL A 277 -18.91 -8.04 5.58
CA VAL A 277 -18.11 -8.88 4.69
C VAL A 277 -17.77 -10.20 5.38
N SER A 278 -17.57 -11.25 4.57
CA SER A 278 -17.13 -12.54 5.05
C SER A 278 -15.62 -12.57 5.34
N ARG A 279 -15.16 -13.60 6.07
CA ARG A 279 -13.73 -13.85 6.33
C ARG A 279 -12.91 -13.87 5.04
N ASN A 280 -13.35 -14.67 4.07
CA ASN A 280 -12.68 -14.80 2.77
C ASN A 280 -12.66 -13.47 1.99
N ALA A 281 -13.74 -12.68 2.07
CA ALA A 281 -13.79 -11.37 1.42
C ALA A 281 -12.78 -10.37 2.02
N ARG A 282 -12.47 -10.45 3.32
CA ARG A 282 -11.41 -9.62 3.96
C ARG A 282 -10.04 -9.93 3.37
N ILE A 283 -9.72 -11.21 3.20
CA ILE A 283 -8.43 -11.64 2.61
C ILE A 283 -8.34 -11.21 1.14
N LEU A 284 -9.44 -11.33 0.39
CA LEU A 284 -9.52 -10.87 -1.00
C LEU A 284 -9.37 -9.35 -1.14
N LEU A 285 -9.94 -8.58 -0.19
CA LEU A 285 -9.71 -7.13 -0.09
C LEU A 285 -8.24 -6.81 0.17
N LEU A 286 -7.62 -7.53 1.11
CA LEU A 286 -6.22 -7.35 1.42
C LEU A 286 -5.29 -7.71 0.24
N CYS A 287 -5.60 -8.80 -0.48
CA CYS A 287 -4.95 -9.14 -1.74
C CYS A 287 -5.03 -7.97 -2.74
N THR A 288 -6.20 -7.34 -2.84
CA THR A 288 -6.39 -6.15 -3.67
C THR A 288 -5.49 -5.01 -3.23
N VAL A 289 -5.39 -4.75 -1.93
CA VAL A 289 -4.50 -3.71 -1.38
C VAL A 289 -3.04 -4.00 -1.73
N CYS A 290 -2.54 -5.20 -1.44
CA CYS A 290 -1.17 -5.61 -1.72
C CYS A 290 -0.81 -5.42 -3.21
N ARG A 291 -1.63 -5.98 -4.12
CA ARG A 291 -1.40 -5.83 -5.57
C ARG A 291 -1.47 -4.37 -6.03
N THR A 292 -2.41 -3.60 -5.46
CA THR A 292 -2.58 -2.17 -5.77
C THR A 292 -1.34 -1.35 -5.43
N ILE A 293 -0.65 -1.66 -4.33
CA ILE A 293 0.57 -0.94 -3.92
C ILE A 293 1.86 -1.56 -4.47
N GLY A 294 1.75 -2.68 -5.19
CA GLY A 294 2.85 -3.37 -5.87
C GLY A 294 3.48 -4.53 -5.10
N ILE A 295 2.92 -4.95 -3.97
CA ILE A 295 3.39 -6.12 -3.21
C ILE A 295 2.81 -7.40 -3.86
N PRO A 296 3.64 -8.35 -4.34
CA PRO A 296 3.15 -9.59 -4.90
C PRO A 296 2.48 -10.44 -3.83
N CYS A 297 1.28 -10.95 -4.13
CA CYS A 297 0.54 -11.79 -3.19
C CYS A 297 -0.36 -12.82 -3.88
N ARG A 298 -0.61 -13.91 -3.15
CA ARG A 298 -1.51 -14.99 -3.56
C ARG A 298 -2.36 -15.46 -2.39
N ILE A 299 -3.51 -16.04 -2.72
CA ILE A 299 -4.44 -16.57 -1.73
C ILE A 299 -4.22 -18.06 -1.63
N VAL A 300 -4.18 -18.57 -0.41
CA VAL A 300 -4.05 -19.99 -0.12
C VAL A 300 -5.27 -20.41 0.69
N THR A 301 -5.87 -21.53 0.32
CA THR A 301 -6.93 -22.18 1.09
C THR A 301 -6.40 -23.53 1.55
N GLY A 302 -6.34 -23.72 2.88
CA GLY A 302 -6.22 -25.03 3.48
C GLY A 302 -7.60 -25.64 3.67
N PHE A 303 -7.73 -26.93 3.39
CA PHE A 303 -8.93 -27.72 3.72
C PHE A 303 -8.65 -28.57 4.96
N PHE A 304 -9.70 -28.95 5.70
CA PHE A 304 -9.56 -29.77 6.91
C PHE A 304 -8.59 -29.16 7.93
N MET A 305 -8.89 -27.92 8.35
CA MET A 305 -8.01 -27.15 9.21
C MET A 305 -8.44 -27.22 10.68
N SER A 306 -7.46 -27.33 11.58
CA SER A 306 -7.72 -27.32 13.02
C SER A 306 -8.30 -25.95 13.47
N PRO A 307 -9.23 -25.95 14.46
CA PRO A 307 -9.85 -24.71 14.94
C PRO A 307 -8.83 -23.74 15.56
N LEU A 308 -9.14 -22.45 15.44
CA LEU A 308 -8.25 -21.33 15.77
C LEU A 308 -7.88 -21.18 17.26
N GLN A 309 -8.40 -22.00 18.18
CA GLN A 309 -8.54 -21.59 19.58
C GLN A 309 -7.77 -22.35 20.66
N LYS A 310 -7.02 -23.42 20.37
CA LYS A 310 -6.37 -24.16 21.47
C LYS A 310 -4.92 -24.51 21.20
N GLU A 311 -4.11 -24.38 22.24
CA GLU A 311 -2.68 -24.71 22.29
C GLU A 311 -2.41 -26.23 22.28
N TYR A 312 -3.41 -27.04 21.90
CA TYR A 312 -3.29 -28.49 21.87
C TYR A 312 -2.74 -28.95 20.53
N MET A 313 -1.78 -29.87 20.57
CA MET A 313 -1.19 -30.47 19.37
C MET A 313 -2.14 -31.42 18.62
N ASN A 314 -3.27 -31.79 19.24
CA ASN A 314 -4.20 -32.79 18.74
C ASN A 314 -5.66 -32.30 18.85
N ILE A 315 -6.49 -32.58 17.84
CA ILE A 315 -7.96 -32.50 17.92
C ILE A 315 -8.47 -33.83 18.47
N ASN A 316 -9.38 -33.79 19.47
CA ASN A 316 -9.99 -35.00 20.01
C ASN A 316 -11.43 -35.10 19.54
N LEU A 317 -11.76 -36.21 18.91
CA LEU A 317 -13.10 -36.55 18.46
C LEU A 317 -13.55 -37.85 19.13
N HIS A 318 -14.79 -37.88 19.62
CA HIS A 318 -15.32 -38.99 20.40
C HIS A 318 -16.49 -39.66 19.68
N TRP A 319 -16.42 -41.00 19.62
CA TRP A 319 -17.45 -41.83 19.01
C TRP A 319 -17.86 -42.97 19.92
N HIS A 320 -19.12 -43.36 19.83
CA HIS A 320 -19.55 -44.65 20.34
C HIS A 320 -19.19 -45.77 19.34
N HIS A 321 -18.97 -46.99 19.80
CA HIS A 321 -18.63 -48.13 18.93
C HIS A 321 -19.70 -48.43 17.84
N SER A 322 -20.92 -47.90 17.97
CA SER A 322 -21.99 -48.00 16.97
C SER A 322 -21.78 -47.08 15.77
N GLY A 323 -20.86 -46.11 15.88
CA GLY A 323 -20.64 -45.04 14.90
C GLY A 323 -21.38 -43.74 15.22
N ASP A 324 -22.10 -43.68 16.34
CA ASP A 324 -22.76 -42.45 16.78
C ASP A 324 -21.74 -41.46 17.33
N ASP A 325 -21.82 -40.20 16.88
CA ASP A 325 -20.98 -39.10 17.36
C ASP A 325 -21.32 -38.76 18.82
N LEU A 326 -20.29 -38.64 19.67
CA LEU A 326 -20.42 -38.20 21.05
C LEU A 326 -20.04 -36.72 21.17
N HIS A 327 -20.65 -35.87 20.34
CA HIS A 327 -20.32 -34.45 20.21
C HIS A 327 -20.31 -33.64 21.52
N GLU A 328 -21.06 -34.06 22.54
CA GLU A 328 -21.06 -33.41 23.86
C GLU A 328 -19.69 -33.51 24.57
N LEU A 329 -18.86 -34.49 24.17
CA LEU A 329 -17.49 -34.68 24.65
C LEU A 329 -16.47 -33.95 23.77
N ASP A 330 -16.86 -33.59 22.54
CA ASP A 330 -16.01 -32.90 21.59
C ASP A 330 -15.95 -31.42 21.91
N CYS A 331 -14.75 -30.92 22.15
CA CYS A 331 -14.56 -29.51 22.46
C CYS A 331 -14.17 -28.68 21.22
N ASP A 332 -13.98 -29.31 20.07
CA ASP A 332 -13.33 -28.75 18.87
C ASP A 332 -14.08 -29.12 17.58
N GLU A 333 -14.41 -28.13 16.76
CA GLU A 333 -14.93 -28.34 15.40
C GLU A 333 -13.81 -28.17 14.36
N ILE A 334 -13.59 -29.17 13.51
CA ILE A 334 -12.69 -29.06 12.36
C ILE A 334 -13.33 -28.11 11.34
N HIS A 335 -12.59 -27.11 10.88
CA HIS A 335 -13.06 -26.21 9.84
C HIS A 335 -12.89 -26.86 8.46
N ASP A 336 -13.96 -26.89 7.65
CA ASP A 336 -13.93 -27.42 6.27
C ASP A 336 -12.82 -26.79 5.42
N ASN A 337 -12.66 -25.46 5.55
CA ASN A 337 -11.60 -24.70 4.93
C ASN A 337 -11.25 -23.45 5.73
N HIS A 338 -10.04 -22.96 5.48
CA HIS A 338 -9.59 -21.67 5.96
C HIS A 338 -8.65 -21.06 4.92
N ALA A 339 -8.91 -19.81 4.55
CA ALA A 339 -8.08 -19.09 3.60
C ALA A 339 -7.19 -18.08 4.33
N TRP A 340 -6.01 -17.81 3.78
CA TRP A 340 -5.11 -16.74 4.20
C TRP A 340 -4.40 -16.13 2.99
N LEU A 341 -3.67 -15.03 3.21
CA LEU A 341 -2.84 -14.40 2.19
C LEU A 341 -1.39 -14.84 2.35
N GLU A 342 -0.69 -15.09 1.26
CA GLU A 342 0.77 -15.13 1.23
C GLU A 342 1.29 -13.91 0.47
N VAL A 343 2.27 -13.21 1.05
CA VAL A 343 2.93 -12.04 0.45
C VAL A 343 4.40 -12.33 0.21
N TRP A 344 4.90 -11.94 -0.96
CA TRP A 344 6.29 -12.10 -1.33
C TRP A 344 7.10 -10.89 -0.87
N THR A 345 7.95 -11.07 0.14
CA THR A 345 8.77 -9.99 0.71
C THR A 345 9.87 -10.55 1.62
N LYS A 346 10.86 -9.72 2.00
CA LYS A 346 11.71 -10.02 3.16
C LYS A 346 10.89 -9.95 4.45
N CYS A 347 10.98 -10.96 5.29
CA CYS A 347 10.40 -10.90 6.63
C CYS A 347 11.31 -10.04 7.53
N PRO A 348 10.80 -8.97 8.18
CA PRO A 348 11.62 -8.12 9.05
C PRO A 348 12.33 -8.89 10.18
N ASN A 349 11.70 -9.97 10.68
CA ASN A 349 12.26 -10.81 11.73
C ASN A 349 13.23 -11.88 11.19
N PHE A 350 13.19 -12.17 9.88
CA PHE A 350 14.03 -13.17 9.22
C PHE A 350 14.50 -12.64 7.85
N PRO A 351 15.31 -11.56 7.82
CA PRO A 351 15.57 -10.80 6.59
C PRO A 351 16.59 -11.47 5.65
N GLN A 352 16.94 -12.74 5.88
CA GLN A 352 18.00 -13.42 5.14
C GLN A 352 17.66 -13.60 3.66
N THR A 353 16.38 -13.83 3.33
CA THR A 353 15.92 -14.06 1.96
C THR A 353 14.51 -13.55 1.75
N VAL A 354 14.22 -13.00 0.57
CA VAL A 354 12.86 -12.77 0.10
C VAL A 354 12.18 -14.12 -0.08
N CYS A 355 10.97 -14.29 0.46
CA CYS A 355 10.21 -15.52 0.31
C CYS A 355 8.70 -15.26 0.44
N TRP A 356 7.90 -16.31 0.25
CA TRP A 356 6.49 -16.28 0.58
C TRP A 356 6.31 -16.22 2.10
N ASN A 357 5.54 -15.24 2.55
CA ASN A 357 5.18 -15.07 3.95
C ASN A 357 3.67 -15.20 4.13
N ALA A 358 3.24 -16.15 4.95
CA ALA A 358 1.85 -16.28 5.33
C ALA A 358 1.42 -15.10 6.23
N PHE A 359 0.22 -14.59 5.96
CA PHE A 359 -0.38 -13.46 6.64
C PHE A 359 -1.89 -13.69 6.76
N ASP A 360 -2.31 -14.00 7.98
CA ASP A 360 -3.69 -14.34 8.30
C ASP A 360 -4.33 -13.24 9.17
N ILE A 361 -5.38 -12.62 8.63
CA ILE A 361 -6.14 -11.54 9.26
C ILE A 361 -7.49 -11.99 9.84
N ALA A 362 -7.78 -13.30 9.82
CA ALA A 362 -9.11 -13.83 10.08
C ALA A 362 -9.54 -13.85 11.56
N LYS A 363 -8.63 -13.65 12.51
CA LYS A 363 -8.92 -13.79 13.95
C LYS A 363 -9.14 -12.41 14.59
N ASN A 364 -10.38 -12.10 14.96
CA ASN A 364 -10.76 -10.85 15.63
C ASN A 364 -11.70 -11.02 16.84
N ASP A 365 -11.85 -12.23 17.40
CA ASP A 365 -12.77 -12.44 18.54
C ASP A 365 -12.05 -12.42 19.91
N CYS A 366 -10.89 -11.77 20.03
CA CYS A 366 -10.24 -11.58 21.33
C CYS A 366 -9.89 -10.10 21.50
N ASP A 367 -10.48 -9.46 22.50
CA ASP A 367 -10.42 -8.03 22.88
C ASP A 367 -9.02 -7.45 23.18
N ASP A 368 -7.93 -8.15 22.85
CA ASP A 368 -6.58 -7.64 23.03
C ASP A 368 -6.14 -6.87 21.77
N GLU A 369 -6.32 -5.55 21.82
CA GLU A 369 -5.96 -4.55 20.79
C GLU A 369 -4.48 -4.53 20.33
N LYS A 370 -3.63 -5.50 20.73
CA LYS A 370 -2.17 -5.50 20.47
C LYS A 370 -1.58 -6.82 19.98
N LYS A 371 -2.38 -7.73 19.42
CA LYS A 371 -1.83 -8.93 18.78
C LYS A 371 -1.36 -8.59 17.35
N MET A 372 -0.07 -8.24 17.23
CA MET A 372 0.62 -8.02 15.95
C MET A 372 0.31 -9.15 14.97
N TYR A 373 -0.34 -8.82 13.85
CA TYR A 373 -0.33 -9.64 12.65
C TYR A 373 1.12 -9.75 12.16
N GLY A 374 1.66 -10.96 12.07
CA GLY A 374 3.04 -11.19 11.64
C GLY A 374 3.09 -11.85 10.28
N LEU A 375 4.12 -11.51 9.51
CA LEU A 375 4.51 -12.20 8.29
C LEU A 375 5.32 -13.45 8.68
N TYR A 376 4.91 -14.63 8.20
CA TYR A 376 5.61 -15.89 8.49
C TYR A 376 6.20 -16.53 7.25
N PRO A 377 7.53 -16.64 7.15
CA PRO A 377 8.16 -17.37 6.07
C PRO A 377 7.61 -18.80 5.97
N VAL A 378 7.00 -19.12 4.83
CA VAL A 378 6.31 -20.40 4.59
C VAL A 378 7.30 -21.58 4.68
N ASN A 379 8.56 -21.36 4.30
CA ASN A 379 9.63 -22.33 4.47
C ASN A 379 9.89 -22.68 5.95
N LEU A 380 9.83 -21.70 6.86
CA LEU A 380 10.00 -21.95 8.29
C LEU A 380 8.81 -22.68 8.90
N LEU A 381 7.59 -22.37 8.44
CA LEU A 381 6.38 -23.12 8.80
C LEU A 381 6.50 -24.58 8.37
N ARG A 382 6.92 -24.83 7.13
CA ARG A 382 7.16 -26.19 6.59
C ARG A 382 8.21 -26.95 7.40
N ASP A 383 9.31 -26.29 7.77
CA ASP A 383 10.43 -26.94 8.45
C ASP A 383 10.19 -27.12 9.97
N GLY A 384 9.03 -26.73 10.49
CA GLY A 384 8.71 -26.81 11.92
C GLY A 384 9.60 -25.92 12.80
N ARG A 385 10.24 -24.90 12.22
CA ARG A 385 11.15 -24.00 12.94
C ARG A 385 10.35 -22.90 13.63
N THR A 386 9.67 -23.26 14.70
CA THR A 386 8.69 -22.43 15.40
C THR A 386 9.28 -21.57 16.51
N ALA A 387 10.47 -20.98 16.34
CA ALA A 387 11.07 -20.04 17.30
C ALA A 387 10.32 -18.68 17.37
N LEU A 388 9.03 -18.70 17.11
CA LEU A 388 8.16 -17.60 16.76
C LEU A 388 7.25 -17.20 17.95
N ARG A 389 6.70 -15.98 17.92
CA ARG A 389 5.75 -15.49 18.95
C ARG A 389 4.42 -16.30 18.92
N THR A 390 3.61 -16.17 19.96
CA THR A 390 2.39 -17.00 20.20
C THR A 390 1.34 -16.99 19.07
N ASN A 391 1.12 -15.86 18.37
CA ASN A 391 0.14 -15.82 17.26
C ASN A 391 0.62 -16.53 15.98
N GLN A 392 1.92 -16.74 15.86
CA GLN A 392 2.59 -17.25 14.66
C GLN A 392 2.54 -18.79 14.62
N LEU A 393 2.54 -19.38 15.81
CA LEU A 393 2.31 -20.81 16.05
C LEU A 393 0.91 -21.26 15.61
N GLN A 394 -0.08 -20.36 15.57
CA GLN A 394 -1.47 -20.75 15.29
C GLN A 394 -1.60 -21.35 13.89
N LEU A 395 -1.15 -20.67 12.84
CA LEU A 395 -1.26 -21.22 11.48
C LEU A 395 -0.46 -22.53 11.34
N TYR A 396 0.68 -22.65 12.02
CA TYR A 396 1.45 -23.90 12.06
C TYR A 396 0.63 -25.05 12.65
N TRP A 397 -0.01 -24.85 13.80
CA TRP A 397 -0.88 -25.84 14.43
C TRP A 397 -2.10 -26.14 13.57
N GLN A 398 -2.74 -25.11 12.99
CA GLN A 398 -3.90 -25.29 12.12
C GLN A 398 -3.64 -26.28 10.97
N ILE A 399 -2.42 -26.29 10.44
CA ILE A 399 -1.99 -27.15 9.33
C ILE A 399 -1.47 -28.52 9.81
N ASN A 400 -0.85 -28.61 10.99
CA ASN A 400 -0.08 -29.79 11.42
C ASN A 400 -0.66 -30.55 12.61
N THR A 401 -1.83 -30.17 13.12
CA THR A 401 -2.49 -30.86 14.22
C THR A 401 -2.89 -32.29 13.85
N ASP A 402 -2.62 -33.26 14.71
CA ASP A 402 -3.08 -34.63 14.55
C ASP A 402 -4.54 -34.79 15.05
N VAL A 403 -5.28 -35.76 14.54
CA VAL A 403 -6.63 -36.11 15.04
C VAL A 403 -6.53 -37.37 15.88
N CYS A 404 -7.07 -37.28 17.09
CA CYS A 404 -7.19 -38.35 18.05
C CYS A 404 -8.65 -38.82 18.07
N TYR A 405 -8.86 -40.05 17.61
CA TYR A 405 -10.15 -40.72 17.60
C TYR A 405 -10.32 -41.55 18.87
N ASN A 406 -11.21 -41.12 19.75
CA ASN A 406 -11.55 -41.80 20.99
C ASN A 406 -12.85 -42.58 20.79
N ILE A 407 -12.78 -43.92 20.76
CA ILE A 407 -13.92 -44.78 20.47
C ILE A 407 -14.34 -45.54 21.73
N LEU A 408 -15.50 -45.20 22.28
CA LEU A 408 -16.10 -45.84 23.45
C LEU A 408 -16.67 -47.21 23.08
N GLN A 409 -16.12 -48.26 23.69
CA GLN A 409 -16.52 -49.65 23.50
C GLN A 409 -17.72 -50.03 24.38
N LYS A 410 -18.35 -51.18 24.06
CA LYS A 410 -19.49 -51.74 24.82
C LYS A 410 -19.17 -52.03 26.30
N ASP A 411 -17.92 -52.34 26.59
CA ASP A 411 -17.43 -52.64 27.94
C ASP A 411 -16.99 -51.37 28.70
N SER A 412 -17.35 -50.19 28.17
CA SER A 412 -16.97 -48.88 28.70
C SER A 412 -15.46 -48.58 28.64
N SER A 413 -14.68 -49.36 27.88
CA SER A 413 -13.28 -49.06 27.58
C SER A 413 -13.14 -48.10 26.40
N TRP A 414 -11.99 -47.42 26.29
CA TRP A 414 -11.68 -46.52 25.18
C TRP A 414 -10.61 -47.10 24.27
N ILE A 415 -10.87 -47.08 22.96
CA ILE A 415 -9.84 -47.29 21.94
C ILE A 415 -9.42 -45.93 21.41
N ILE A 416 -8.13 -45.64 21.48
CA ILE A 416 -7.54 -44.40 20.97
C ILE A 416 -6.82 -44.70 19.66
N LYS A 417 -7.18 -43.99 18.59
CA LYS A 417 -6.46 -44.04 17.31
C LYS A 417 -5.96 -42.64 16.96
N PHE A 418 -4.73 -42.58 16.46
CA PHE A 418 -4.17 -41.36 15.92
C PHE A 418 -4.20 -41.43 14.40
N ASP A 419 -4.67 -40.37 13.77
CA ASP A 419 -4.48 -40.11 12.35
C ASP A 419 -3.97 -38.69 12.16
N ARG A 420 -3.27 -38.44 11.06
CA ARG A 420 -2.86 -37.09 10.70
C ARG A 420 -3.96 -36.47 9.84
N LEU A 421 -4.29 -35.20 10.06
CA LEU A 421 -5.05 -34.42 9.08
C LEU A 421 -4.26 -34.44 7.76
N LYS A 422 -4.75 -35.18 6.75
CA LYS A 422 -4.11 -35.29 5.42
C LYS A 422 -4.84 -34.45 4.39
#